data_AF-B1Y9X4-F1
#
_entry.id   AF-B1Y9X4-F1
#
_cell.length_a   1.000
_cell.length_b   1.000
_cell.length_c   1.000
_cell.angle_alpha   90.00
_cell.angle_beta   90.00
_cell.angle_gamma   90.00
#
_symmetry.space_group_name_H-M   'P 1'
#
loop_
_entity.id
_entity.type
_entity.pdbx_description
1 polymer ?
#
loop_
_entity_poly.entity_id
_entity_poly.type
_entity_poly.pdbx_seq_one_letter_code
_entity_poly.pdbx_strand_id
1 'polypeptide(L)'
;MAEIPLKPTGREEIRKLESALLVMSLFDKETLEAIKDPATRVTWVDSLYTAAAALARERAGISTSKIAEELGVTEATIRRHLKGETKAGQLVKKVYDKLSKEGFKVELPTELAEECTKQITELKDKIEKVKKMLTEIQSWL
;
A
#
# COMPACT_ATOMS: atom_id res chain seq x y z
N MET A 1 -4.40 5.86 -21.08
CA MET A 1 -4.51 5.70 -19.61
C MET A 1 -4.77 7.08 -19.05
N ALA A 2 -5.78 7.26 -18.20
CA ALA A 2 -6.10 8.58 -17.66
C ALA A 2 -4.93 9.05 -16.76
N GLU A 3 -4.41 10.24 -17.03
CA GLU A 3 -3.33 10.86 -16.27
C GLU A 3 -3.81 11.18 -14.84
N ILE A 4 -2.94 10.99 -13.84
CA ILE A 4 -3.29 11.24 -12.44
C ILE A 4 -2.96 12.71 -12.12
N PRO A 5 -3.96 13.54 -11.77
CA PRO A 5 -3.74 14.97 -11.58
C PRO A 5 -2.99 15.25 -10.28
N LEU A 6 -1.80 15.84 -10.38
CA LEU A 6 -0.99 16.24 -9.21
C LEU A 6 -1.56 17.46 -8.49
N LYS A 7 -2.34 18.29 -9.21
CA LYS A 7 -3.11 19.42 -8.67
C LYS A 7 -4.58 19.21 -9.00
N PRO A 8 -5.27 18.31 -8.29
CA PRO A 8 -6.62 17.92 -8.63
C PRO A 8 -7.61 19.06 -8.45
N THR A 9 -8.55 19.16 -9.39
CA THR A 9 -9.66 20.11 -9.39
C THR A 9 -10.99 19.37 -9.28
N GLY A 10 -11.74 19.67 -8.22
CA GLY A 10 -13.01 19.01 -7.96
C GLY A 10 -12.88 17.58 -7.43
N ARG A 11 -14.04 16.98 -7.14
CA ARG A 11 -14.14 15.74 -6.34
C ARG A 11 -13.57 14.50 -7.03
N GLU A 12 -13.73 14.39 -8.34
CA GLU A 12 -13.28 13.22 -9.09
C GLU A 12 -11.75 13.14 -9.17
N GLU A 13 -11.10 14.26 -9.47
CA GLU A 13 -9.65 14.34 -9.54
C GLU A 13 -8.99 14.13 -8.18
N ILE A 14 -9.59 14.68 -7.11
CA ILE A 14 -9.13 14.43 -5.73
C ILE A 14 -9.17 12.93 -5.44
N ARG A 15 -10.26 12.25 -5.78
CA ARG A 15 -10.38 10.79 -5.60
C ARG A 15 -9.39 10.00 -6.42
N LYS A 16 -9.07 10.43 -7.65
CA LYS A 16 -8.04 9.80 -8.48
C LYS A 16 -6.66 9.90 -7.83
N LEU A 17 -6.26 11.10 -7.39
CA LEU A 17 -4.98 11.30 -6.70
C LEU A 17 -4.94 10.53 -5.37
N GLU A 18 -5.99 10.60 -4.55
CA GLU A 18 -6.10 9.85 -3.29
C GLU A 18 -5.91 8.34 -3.52
N SER A 19 -6.63 7.76 -4.49
CA SER A 19 -6.55 6.33 -4.79
C SER A 19 -5.17 5.93 -5.28
N ALA A 20 -4.55 6.76 -6.11
CA ALA A 20 -3.21 6.52 -6.61
C ALA A 20 -2.17 6.48 -5.49
N LEU A 21 -2.21 7.50 -4.63
CA LEU A 21 -1.31 7.62 -3.48
C LEU A 21 -1.50 6.46 -2.52
N LEU A 22 -2.75 6.09 -2.23
CA LEU A 22 -3.05 4.97 -1.34
C LEU A 22 -2.53 3.65 -1.90
N VAL A 23 -2.86 3.32 -3.14
CA VAL A 23 -2.45 2.04 -3.76
C VAL A 23 -0.92 1.97 -3.86
N MET A 24 -0.27 3.01 -4.37
CA MET A 24 1.19 3.01 -4.46
C MET A 24 1.87 2.92 -3.08
N SER A 25 1.27 3.51 -2.03
CA SER A 25 1.80 3.40 -0.66
C SER A 25 1.55 2.03 -0.03
N LEU A 26 0.41 1.39 -0.32
CA LEU A 26 0.09 0.03 0.17
C LEU A 26 1.03 -1.02 -0.41
N PHE A 27 1.49 -0.82 -1.66
CA PHE A 27 2.41 -1.71 -2.34
C PHE A 27 3.88 -1.32 -2.19
N ASP A 28 4.21 -0.25 -1.44
CA ASP A 28 5.59 0.02 -1.06
C ASP A 28 6.10 -1.09 -0.13
N LYS A 29 7.37 -1.47 -0.35
CA LYS A 29 8.05 -2.54 0.39
C LYS A 29 7.98 -2.35 1.91
N GLU A 30 8.13 -1.12 2.41
CA GLU A 30 8.05 -0.84 3.85
C GLU A 30 6.66 -1.16 4.40
N THR A 31 5.60 -0.76 3.69
CA THR A 31 4.22 -1.07 4.09
C THR A 31 3.97 -2.57 4.05
N LEU A 32 4.36 -3.24 2.97
CA LEU A 32 4.11 -4.67 2.80
C LEU A 32 4.80 -5.51 3.88
N GLU A 33 5.97 -5.08 4.36
CA GLU A 33 6.61 -5.70 5.52
C GLU A 33 5.83 -5.41 6.80
N ALA A 34 5.45 -4.16 7.03
CA ALA A 34 4.81 -3.74 8.27
C ALA A 34 3.41 -4.37 8.47
N ILE A 35 2.65 -4.59 7.40
CA ILE A 35 1.32 -5.22 7.47
C ILE A 35 1.37 -6.73 7.71
N LYS A 36 2.55 -7.37 7.63
CA LYS A 36 2.67 -8.80 7.98
C LYS A 36 2.27 -9.05 9.42
N ASP A 37 2.60 -8.12 10.32
CA ASP A 37 2.13 -8.12 11.70
C ASP A 37 0.61 -7.83 11.76
N PRO A 38 -0.22 -8.81 12.16
CA PRO A 38 -1.67 -8.62 12.24
C PRO A 38 -2.08 -7.54 13.26
N ALA A 39 -1.30 -7.32 14.32
CA ALA A 39 -1.64 -6.39 15.39
C ALA A 39 -1.61 -4.93 14.92
N THR A 40 -0.74 -4.60 13.96
CA THR A 40 -0.57 -3.22 13.45
C THR A 40 -1.12 -3.02 12.04
N ARG A 41 -1.49 -4.10 11.34
CA ARG A 41 -2.00 -4.07 9.95
C ARG A 41 -3.11 -3.05 9.71
N VAL A 42 -4.16 -3.08 10.53
CA VAL A 42 -5.32 -2.18 10.36
C VAL A 42 -4.91 -0.72 10.59
N THR A 43 -4.09 -0.47 11.61
CA THR A 43 -3.55 0.86 11.91
C THR A 43 -2.73 1.43 10.76
N TRP A 44 -1.95 0.59 10.08
CA TRP A 44 -1.20 1.00 8.89
C TRP A 44 -2.13 1.41 7.75
N VAL A 45 -3.13 0.58 7.43
CA VAL A 45 -4.09 0.87 6.36
C VAL A 45 -4.84 2.18 6.64
N ASP A 46 -5.34 2.35 7.87
CA ASP A 46 -6.06 3.56 8.28
C ASP A 46 -5.18 4.83 8.25
N SER A 47 -3.94 4.73 8.75
CA SER A 47 -3.00 5.84 8.73
C SER A 47 -2.58 6.24 7.31
N LEU A 48 -2.40 5.26 6.41
CA LEU A 48 -2.07 5.51 5.01
C LEU A 48 -3.25 6.11 4.24
N TYR A 49 -4.46 5.60 4.49
CA TYR A 49 -5.70 6.19 3.94
C TYR A 49 -5.80 7.66 4.34
N THR A 50 -5.72 7.95 5.64
CA THR A 50 -5.82 9.32 6.17
C THR A 50 -4.74 10.23 5.58
N ALA A 51 -3.49 9.75 5.48
CA ALA A 51 -2.39 10.52 4.90
C ALA A 51 -2.58 10.81 3.40
N ALA A 52 -3.00 9.81 2.62
CA ALA A 52 -3.25 9.94 1.18
C ALA A 52 -4.42 10.89 0.90
N ALA A 53 -5.52 10.71 1.63
CA ALA A 53 -6.72 11.54 1.55
C ALA A 53 -6.44 13.00 1.94
N ALA A 54 -5.63 13.21 2.98
CA ALA A 54 -5.18 14.54 3.40
C ALA A 54 -4.32 15.21 2.33
N LEU A 55 -3.30 14.52 1.81
CA LEU A 55 -2.41 15.09 0.80
C LEU A 55 -3.16 15.42 -0.50
N ALA A 56 -4.05 14.55 -0.97
CA ALA A 56 -4.82 14.79 -2.20
C ALA A 56 -5.69 16.06 -2.10
N ARG A 57 -6.29 16.30 -0.94
CA ARG A 57 -7.11 17.49 -0.67
C ARG A 57 -6.26 18.75 -0.48
N GLU A 58 -5.12 18.64 0.18
CA GLU A 58 -4.17 19.76 0.31
C GLU A 58 -3.69 20.23 -1.08
N ARG A 59 -3.42 19.30 -1.99
CA ARG A 59 -3.07 19.59 -3.38
C ARG A 59 -4.21 20.22 -4.20
N ALA A 60 -5.45 20.04 -3.77
CA ALA A 60 -6.61 20.75 -4.31
C ALA A 60 -6.84 22.14 -3.68
N GLY A 61 -5.98 22.58 -2.75
CA GLY A 61 -6.11 23.85 -2.06
C GLY A 61 -7.13 23.87 -0.92
N ILE A 62 -7.58 22.70 -0.45
CA ILE A 62 -8.49 22.59 0.69
C ILE A 62 -7.72 22.85 1.99
N SER A 63 -8.30 23.67 2.88
CA SER A 63 -7.66 24.02 4.16
C SER A 63 -7.57 22.82 5.10
N THR A 64 -6.56 22.81 5.98
CA THR A 64 -6.35 21.73 6.97
C THR A 64 -7.55 21.49 7.87
N SER A 65 -8.23 22.55 8.30
CA SER A 65 -9.44 22.48 9.12
C SER A 65 -10.59 21.78 8.38
N LYS A 66 -10.82 22.11 7.11
CA LYS A 66 -11.87 21.46 6.30
C LYS A 66 -11.54 20.00 5.98
N ILE A 67 -10.26 19.69 5.71
CA ILE A 67 -9.81 18.30 5.54
C ILE A 67 -10.09 17.49 6.80
N ALA A 68 -9.79 18.05 7.97
CA ALA A 68 -10.01 17.39 9.26
C ALA A 68 -11.51 17.09 9.50
N GLU A 69 -12.38 18.06 9.21
CA GLU A 69 -13.83 17.90 9.26
C GLU A 69 -14.32 16.80 8.29
N GLU A 70 -13.91 16.84 7.02
CA GLU A 70 -14.32 15.86 6.00
C GLU A 70 -13.86 14.43 6.31
N LEU A 71 -12.67 14.28 6.92
CA LEU A 71 -12.08 12.98 7.25
C LEU A 71 -12.45 12.49 8.66
N GLY A 72 -13.15 13.31 9.46
CA GLY A 72 -13.55 12.94 10.82
C GLY A 72 -12.36 12.75 11.78
N VAL A 73 -11.27 13.49 11.57
CA VAL A 73 -10.05 13.44 12.41
C VAL A 73 -9.66 14.83 12.89
N THR A 74 -8.73 14.93 13.85
CA THR A 74 -8.30 16.24 14.35
C THR A 74 -7.41 16.98 13.34
N GLU A 75 -7.46 18.32 13.32
CA GLU A 75 -6.55 19.12 12.48
C GLU A 75 -5.07 18.86 12.81
N ALA A 76 -4.76 18.60 14.09
CA ALA A 76 -3.42 18.23 14.52
C ALA A 76 -2.95 16.93 13.82
N THR A 77 -3.81 15.91 13.74
CA THR A 77 -3.52 14.66 13.01
C THR A 77 -3.21 14.94 11.54
N ILE A 78 -4.08 15.70 10.85
CA ILE A 78 -3.88 16.08 9.45
C ILE A 78 -2.55 16.80 9.25
N ARG A 79 -2.25 17.80 10.10
CA ARG A 79 -1.01 18.58 10.03
C ARG A 79 0.23 17.69 10.18
N ARG A 80 0.20 16.73 11.10
CA ARG A 80 1.32 15.77 11.29
C ARG A 80 1.55 14.91 10.06
N HIS A 81 0.50 14.38 9.44
CA HIS A 81 0.62 13.63 8.19
C HIS A 81 1.15 14.50 7.05
N LEU A 82 0.55 15.68 6.82
CA LEU A 82 0.97 16.62 5.77
C LEU A 82 2.38 17.17 5.97
N LYS A 83 2.88 17.25 7.20
CA LYS A 83 4.27 17.60 7.48
C LYS A 83 5.24 16.43 7.32
N GLY A 84 4.75 15.18 7.31
CA GLY A 84 5.61 14.00 7.29
C GLY A 84 6.22 13.69 8.67
N GLU A 85 5.50 14.04 9.74
CA GLU A 85 5.89 13.72 11.13
C GLU A 85 5.44 12.31 11.54
N THR A 86 4.59 11.68 10.73
CA THR A 86 4.18 10.27 10.88
C THR A 86 4.79 9.42 9.78
N LYS A 87 5.02 8.12 10.04
CA LYS A 87 5.53 7.19 9.03
C LYS A 87 4.65 7.14 7.77
N ALA A 88 3.33 7.06 7.95
CA ALA A 88 2.39 7.10 6.84
C ALA A 88 2.48 8.41 6.03
N GLY A 89 2.63 9.56 6.70
CA GLY A 89 2.83 10.85 6.02
C GLY A 89 4.13 10.92 5.23
N GLN A 90 5.23 10.39 5.79
CA GLN A 90 6.53 10.30 5.09
C GLN A 90 6.42 9.44 3.84
N LEU A 91 5.79 8.28 3.97
CA LEU A 91 5.63 7.34 2.86
C LEU A 91 4.78 7.92 1.73
N VAL A 92 3.62 8.48 2.08
CA VAL A 92 2.71 9.09 1.09
C VAL A 92 3.38 10.26 0.36
N LYS A 93 4.21 11.07 1.04
CA LYS A 93 5.01 12.12 0.39
C LYS A 93 6.02 11.54 -0.60
N LYS A 94 6.79 10.53 -0.19
CA LYS A 94 7.74 9.83 -1.06
C LYS A 94 7.04 9.26 -2.29
N VAL A 95 5.86 8.68 -2.11
CA VAL A 95 5.02 8.14 -3.18
C VAL A 95 4.49 9.24 -4.10
N TYR A 96 4.06 10.38 -3.57
CA TYR A 96 3.66 11.54 -4.36
C TYR A 96 4.81 12.06 -5.24
N ASP A 97 6.03 12.15 -4.67
CA ASP A 97 7.21 12.56 -5.41
C ASP A 97 7.54 11.56 -6.53
N LYS A 98 7.42 10.25 -6.26
CA LYS A 98 7.59 9.20 -7.28
C LYS A 98 6.53 9.30 -8.38
N LEU A 99 5.26 9.44 -8.01
CA LEU A 99 4.13 9.65 -8.91
C LEU A 99 4.36 10.86 -9.83
N SER A 100 4.92 11.95 -9.30
CA SER A 100 5.19 13.16 -10.09
C SER A 100 6.31 13.01 -11.12
N LYS A 101 7.25 12.09 -10.90
CA LYS A 101 8.43 11.89 -11.76
C LYS A 101 8.24 10.74 -12.75
N GLU A 102 7.67 9.64 -12.27
CA GLU A 102 7.60 8.37 -13.00
C GLU A 102 6.17 8.06 -13.48
N GLY A 103 5.18 8.83 -13.03
CA GLY A 103 3.78 8.54 -13.27
C GLY A 103 3.24 7.42 -12.37
N PHE A 104 2.00 7.03 -12.61
CA PHE A 104 1.35 5.98 -11.83
C PHE A 104 1.90 4.61 -12.21
N LYS A 105 2.57 3.97 -11.26
CA LYS A 105 3.11 2.63 -11.41
C LYS A 105 2.95 1.86 -10.11
N VAL A 106 2.33 0.69 -10.20
CA VAL A 106 2.23 -0.26 -9.08
C VAL A 106 3.04 -1.49 -9.48
N GLU A 107 4.16 -1.68 -8.81
CA GLU A 107 4.98 -2.88 -8.96
C GLU A 107 4.88 -3.66 -7.66
N LEU A 108 4.58 -4.95 -7.76
CA LEU A 108 4.78 -5.86 -6.65
C LEU A 108 6.29 -5.94 -6.38
N PRO A 109 6.76 -5.78 -5.13
CA PRO A 109 8.17 -5.99 -4.81
C PRO A 109 8.60 -7.37 -5.30
N THR A 110 9.67 -7.43 -6.08
CA THR A 110 10.16 -8.67 -6.71
C THR A 110 10.52 -9.72 -5.66
N GLU A 111 10.95 -9.30 -4.48
CA GLU A 111 11.29 -10.18 -3.37
C GLU A 111 10.08 -10.99 -2.86
N LEU A 112 8.86 -10.43 -2.94
CA LEU A 112 7.64 -11.17 -2.60
C LEU A 112 7.35 -12.26 -3.63
N ALA A 113 7.58 -11.96 -4.92
CA ALA A 113 7.40 -12.94 -5.99
C ALA A 113 8.43 -14.07 -5.87
N GLU A 114 9.70 -13.74 -5.62
CA GLU A 114 10.78 -14.70 -5.43
C GLU A 114 10.54 -15.63 -4.24
N GLU A 115 10.16 -15.08 -3.09
CA GLU A 115 9.85 -15.85 -1.88
C GLU A 115 8.64 -16.80 -2.09
N CYS A 116 7.57 -16.30 -2.72
CA CYS A 116 6.42 -17.15 -3.08
C CYS A 116 6.85 -18.29 -4.02
N THR A 117 7.69 -17.99 -5.00
CA THR A 117 8.15 -18.98 -5.98
C THR A 117 8.98 -20.07 -5.30
N LYS A 118 9.89 -19.67 -4.39
CA LYS A 118 10.70 -20.59 -3.60
C LYS A 118 9.83 -21.52 -2.74
N GLN A 119 8.86 -20.97 -2.00
CA GLN A 119 7.94 -21.77 -1.18
C GLN A 119 7.12 -22.74 -2.04
N ILE A 120 6.65 -22.31 -3.22
CA ILE A 120 5.94 -23.19 -4.15
C ILE A 120 6.84 -24.35 -4.61
N THR A 121 8.11 -24.09 -4.94
CA THR A 121 9.04 -25.16 -5.35
C THR A 121 9.30 -26.15 -4.21
N GLU A 122 9.55 -25.68 -3.00
CA GLU A 122 9.77 -26.56 -1.83
C GLU A 122 8.53 -27.40 -1.49
N LEU A 123 7.33 -26.81 -1.59
CA LEU A 123 6.08 -27.54 -1.36
C LEU A 123 5.82 -28.58 -2.44
N LYS A 124 6.10 -28.27 -3.72
CA LYS A 124 6.00 -29.24 -4.83
C LYS A 124 6.92 -30.43 -4.61
N ASP A 125 8.18 -30.19 -4.23
CA ASP A 125 9.14 -31.26 -3.95
C ASP A 125 8.70 -32.14 -2.78
N LYS A 126 8.15 -31.54 -1.71
CA LYS A 126 7.60 -32.28 -0.57
C LYS A 126 6.40 -33.14 -0.99
N ILE A 127 5.49 -32.60 -1.79
CA ILE A 127 4.33 -33.34 -2.32
C ILE A 127 4.78 -34.51 -3.20
N GLU A 128 5.77 -34.30 -4.07
CA GLU A 128 6.33 -35.33 -4.95
C GLU A 128 6.92 -36.50 -4.13
N LYS A 129 7.71 -36.18 -3.09
CA LYS A 129 8.29 -37.18 -2.17
C LYS A 129 7.21 -37.97 -1.44
N VAL A 130 6.20 -37.29 -0.89
CA VAL A 130 5.08 -37.94 -0.20
C VAL A 130 4.31 -38.85 -1.15
N LYS A 131 4.02 -38.40 -2.38
CA LYS A 131 3.35 -39.24 -3.39
C LYS A 131 4.13 -40.51 -3.69
N LYS A 132 5.46 -40.42 -3.87
CA LYS A 132 6.32 -41.59 -4.12
C LYS A 132 6.29 -42.58 -2.96
N MET A 133 6.44 -42.10 -1.72
CA MET A 133 6.33 -42.96 -0.53
C MET A 133 4.95 -43.63 -0.42
N LEU A 134 3.88 -42.91 -0.77
CA LEU A 134 2.51 -43.43 -0.71
C LEU A 134 2.29 -44.53 -1.77
N THR A 135 2.82 -44.36 -2.98
CA THR A 135 2.81 -45.40 -4.02
C THR A 135 3.64 -46.62 -3.63
N GLU A 136 4.78 -46.43 -2.96
CA GLU A 136 5.60 -47.54 -2.45
C GLU A 136 4.84 -48.34 -1.39
N ILE A 137 4.21 -47.67 -0.43
CA ILE A 137 3.39 -48.34 0.60
C ILE A 137 2.19 -49.07 -0.02
N GLN A 138 1.52 -48.46 -1.00
CA GLN A 138 0.42 -49.10 -1.72
C GLN A 138 0.86 -50.33 -2.52
N SER A 139 2.12 -50.39 -2.96
CA SER A 139 2.67 -51.57 -3.65
C SER A 139 2.95 -52.75 -2.71
N TRP A 140 2.91 -52.53 -1.39
CA TRP A 140 3.13 -53.55 -0.35
C TRP A 140 1.81 -54.10 0.24
N LEU A 141 0.67 -53.53 -0.16
CA LEU A 141 -0.69 -53.95 0.22
C LEU A 141 -1.34 -54.74 -0.93
#